data_AF-A0A2E3EXQ4-F1
#
_entry.id   AF-A0A2E3EXQ4-F1
#
_cell.length_a   1.000
_cell.length_b   1.000
_cell.length_c   1.000
_cell.angle_alpha   90.00
_cell.angle_beta   90.00
_cell.angle_gamma   90.00
#
_symmetry.space_group_name_H-M   'P 1'
#
loop_
_entity.id
_entity.type
_entity.pdbx_description
1 polymer ?
#
loop_
_entity_poly.entity_id
_entity_poly.type
_entity_poly.pdbx_seq_one_letter_code
_entity_poly.pdbx_strand_id
1 'polypeptide(L)'
;MIAAAGPASRSTGPWTPSGVRLMTAEPNRIGDEKAMAEVEVRILGRAFTLACGEGQEESVRTLARKVEERVQQAASGRSVAVDARVMLMAAILLAEQANEAEQGLYRARVEVEKIRRTADRSAADVDATLARALDDFAARIETIATRLEKL
;
A
#
# COMPACT_ATOMS: atom_id res chain seq x y z
N MET A 1 -28.25 14.17 47.24
CA MET A 1 -28.53 12.87 46.61
C MET A 1 -27.30 12.47 45.81
N ILE A 2 -26.71 11.35 46.20
CA ILE A 2 -25.45 10.81 45.73
C ILE A 2 -25.73 9.95 44.48
N ALA A 3 -24.89 10.09 43.44
CA ALA A 3 -24.50 8.97 42.59
C ALA A 3 -23.09 9.25 42.05
N ALA A 4 -22.16 8.39 42.45
CA ALA A 4 -20.75 8.42 42.11
C ALA A 4 -20.44 7.51 40.91
N ALA A 5 -19.33 7.86 40.25
CA ALA A 5 -18.35 6.97 39.59
C ALA A 5 -18.66 6.33 38.22
N GLY A 6 -17.71 6.57 37.29
CA GLY A 6 -17.38 5.73 36.14
C GLY A 6 -16.23 6.37 35.36
N PRO A 7 -15.01 5.81 35.35
CA PRO A 7 -13.80 6.56 34.97
C PRO A 7 -13.66 6.71 33.46
N ALA A 8 -13.11 7.84 33.04
CA ALA A 8 -12.61 8.08 31.69
C ALA A 8 -11.73 6.90 31.23
N SER A 9 -12.20 6.14 30.24
CA SER A 9 -11.44 5.06 29.60
C SER A 9 -10.27 5.64 28.81
N ARG A 10 -9.16 5.89 29.49
CA ARG A 10 -7.89 6.26 28.86
C ARG A 10 -7.25 4.99 28.29
N SER A 11 -7.51 4.72 27.02
CA SER A 11 -6.68 3.84 26.19
C SER A 11 -5.35 4.54 25.93
N THR A 12 -4.29 4.24 26.68
CA THR A 12 -3.02 4.97 26.58
C THR A 12 -2.11 4.38 25.50
N GLY A 13 -2.54 4.47 24.23
CA GLY A 13 -1.71 4.23 23.05
C GLY A 13 -2.50 3.95 21.77
N PRO A 14 -2.32 4.72 20.68
CA PRO A 14 -3.04 4.49 19.42
C PRO A 14 -2.54 3.22 18.73
N TRP A 15 -3.46 2.38 18.23
CA TRP A 15 -3.12 1.31 17.30
C TRP A 15 -2.63 1.91 15.98
N THR A 16 -1.57 1.34 15.40
CA THR A 16 -1.19 1.66 14.03
C THR A 16 -2.14 0.96 13.04
N PRO A 17 -2.29 1.46 11.79
CA PRO A 17 -3.05 0.78 10.74
C PRO A 17 -2.59 -0.67 10.50
N SER A 18 -1.32 -0.96 10.78
CA SER A 18 -0.73 -2.31 10.69
C SER A 18 -1.05 -3.21 11.89
N GLY A 19 -1.86 -2.77 12.87
CA GLY A 19 -2.18 -3.59 14.03
C GLY A 19 -1.03 -3.76 15.03
N VAL A 20 -0.06 -2.84 15.05
CA VAL A 20 1.11 -2.90 15.94
C VAL A 20 1.01 -1.87 17.05
N ARG A 21 1.36 -2.27 18.28
CA ARG A 21 1.45 -1.40 19.47
C ARG A 21 2.73 -1.68 20.27
N LEU A 22 3.35 -0.63 20.82
CA LEU A 22 4.45 -0.76 21.77
C LEU A 22 3.94 -1.16 23.17
N MET A 23 4.51 -2.20 23.77
CA MET A 23 4.17 -2.61 25.13
C MET A 23 4.88 -1.70 26.14
N THR A 24 4.13 -0.76 26.71
CA THR A 24 4.55 0.05 27.87
C THR A 24 3.72 -0.43 29.07
N ALA A 25 4.21 -1.43 29.82
CA ALA A 25 3.66 -2.06 31.04
C ALA A 25 2.43 -1.35 31.70
N GLU A 26 1.28 -1.97 31.99
CA GLU A 26 1.01 -3.18 32.81
C GLU A 26 0.20 -4.28 32.07
N PRO A 27 0.37 -5.57 32.45
CA PRO A 27 -0.38 -6.66 31.84
C PRO A 27 -1.78 -6.80 32.45
N ASN A 28 -2.75 -7.11 31.59
CA ASN A 28 -4.07 -7.68 31.88
C ASN A 28 -5.17 -6.73 32.42
N ARG A 29 -6.11 -6.36 31.53
CA ARG A 29 -7.55 -6.39 31.82
C ARG A 29 -8.35 -6.77 30.56
N ILE A 30 -8.70 -8.05 30.50
CA ILE A 30 -9.90 -8.68 29.92
C ILE A 30 -10.78 -7.75 29.05
N GLY A 31 -10.81 -7.99 27.73
CA GLY A 31 -11.89 -7.48 26.87
C GLY A 31 -11.62 -7.16 25.40
N ASP A 32 -10.69 -7.82 24.69
CA ASP A 32 -10.76 -7.91 23.21
C ASP A 32 -9.97 -9.14 22.71
N GLU A 33 -10.66 -10.27 22.61
CA GLU A 33 -10.08 -11.58 22.27
C GLU A 33 -9.92 -11.74 20.75
N LYS A 34 -9.06 -10.90 20.15
CA LYS A 34 -8.31 -11.32 18.96
C LYS A 34 -6.95 -11.76 19.45
N ALA A 35 -6.59 -13.01 19.17
CA ALA A 35 -5.31 -13.62 19.53
C ALA A 35 -4.15 -12.62 19.33
N MET A 36 -3.58 -12.22 20.46
CA MET A 36 -2.52 -11.24 20.54
C MET A 36 -1.20 -11.99 20.64
N ALA A 37 -0.40 -11.90 19.60
CA ALA A 37 0.97 -12.40 19.62
C ALA A 37 1.92 -11.27 20.01
N GLU A 38 2.99 -11.63 20.72
CA GLU A 38 4.03 -10.70 21.13
C GLU A 38 5.32 -10.97 20.36
N VAL A 39 6.00 -9.90 19.97
CA VAL A 39 7.27 -9.96 19.26
C VAL A 39 8.27 -9.05 19.95
N GLU A 40 9.39 -9.62 20.40
CA GLU A 40 10.57 -8.83 20.77
C GLU A 40 11.34 -8.41 19.51
N VAL A 41 11.64 -7.12 19.42
CA VAL A 41 12.49 -6.53 18.38
C VAL A 41 13.60 -5.71 19.01
N ARG A 42 14.71 -5.49 18.31
CA ARG A 42 15.82 -4.68 18.82
C ARG A 42 16.09 -3.50 17.90
N ILE A 43 16.11 -2.29 18.46
CA ILE A 43 16.49 -1.06 17.76
C ILE A 43 17.67 -0.40 18.51
N LEU A 44 18.79 -0.14 17.84
CA LEU A 44 20.05 0.34 18.43
C LEU A 44 20.49 -0.48 19.64
N GLY A 45 20.34 -1.80 19.57
CA GLY A 45 20.67 -2.72 20.66
C GLY A 45 19.71 -2.70 21.85
N ARG A 46 18.65 -1.88 21.84
CA ARG A 46 17.61 -1.86 22.87
C ARG A 46 16.44 -2.75 22.46
N ALA A 47 16.02 -3.64 23.35
CA ALA A 47 14.86 -4.49 23.15
C ALA A 47 13.54 -3.72 23.35
N PHE A 48 12.58 -3.97 22.46
CA PHE A 48 11.21 -3.46 22.52
C PHE A 48 10.25 -4.64 22.28
N THR A 49 9.24 -4.77 23.14
CA THR A 49 8.18 -5.75 22.95
C THR A 49 7.00 -5.08 22.25
N LEU A 50 6.58 -5.66 21.13
CA LEU A 50 5.46 -5.20 20.34
C LEU A 50 4.31 -6.21 20.42
N ALA A 51 3.11 -5.69 20.63
CA ALA A 51 1.89 -6.45 20.48
C ALA A 51 1.46 -6.40 19.01
N CYS A 52 1.10 -7.54 18.44
CA CYS A 52 0.64 -7.66 17.06
C CYS A 52 -0.51 -8.68 16.94
N GLY A 53 -1.23 -8.63 15.82
CA GLY A 53 -2.25 -9.63 15.52
C GLY A 53 -1.63 -11.00 15.23
N GLU A 54 -2.36 -12.07 15.54
CA GLU A 54 -1.98 -13.44 15.19
C GLU A 54 -1.57 -13.59 13.71
N GLY A 55 -0.43 -14.24 13.48
CA GLY A 55 0.11 -14.48 12.14
C GLY A 55 0.84 -13.28 11.52
N GLN A 56 0.92 -12.13 12.21
CA GLN A 56 1.65 -10.96 11.74
C GLN A 56 3.09 -10.87 12.27
N GLU A 57 3.54 -11.85 13.05
CA GLU A 57 4.79 -11.78 13.81
C GLU A 57 5.99 -11.60 12.89
N GLU A 58 6.06 -12.35 11.79
CA GLU A 58 7.16 -12.23 10.82
C GLU A 58 7.12 -10.90 10.04
N SER A 59 5.92 -10.39 9.76
CA SER A 59 5.76 -9.08 9.14
C SER A 59 6.29 -7.98 10.06
N VAL A 60 5.93 -8.03 11.35
CA VAL A 60 6.42 -7.09 12.36
C VAL A 60 7.93 -7.19 12.54
N ARG A 61 8.50 -8.41 12.61
CA ARG A 61 9.96 -8.61 12.63
C ARG A 61 10.64 -8.00 11.41
N THR A 62 10.06 -8.21 10.23
CA THR A 62 10.57 -7.66 8.97
C THR A 62 10.54 -6.13 8.96
N LEU A 63 9.44 -5.52 9.39
CA LEU A 63 9.32 -4.07 9.49
C LEU A 63 10.29 -3.50 10.52
N ALA A 64 10.46 -4.15 11.66
CA ALA A 64 11.41 -3.71 12.68
C ALA A 64 12.88 -3.79 12.19
N ARG A 65 13.25 -4.82 11.41
CA ARG A 65 14.58 -4.87 10.74
C ARG A 65 14.78 -3.67 9.82
N LYS A 66 13.78 -3.33 9.01
CA LYS A 66 13.85 -2.15 8.13
C LYS A 66 14.00 -0.84 8.90
N VAL A 67 13.31 -0.72 10.04
CA VAL A 67 13.46 0.44 10.94
C VAL A 67 14.88 0.50 11.49
N GLU A 68 15.41 -0.61 12.00
CA GLU A 68 16.78 -0.67 12.53
C GLU A 68 17.82 -0.27 11.49
N GLU A 69 17.72 -0.75 10.26
CA GLU A 69 18.60 -0.35 9.15
C GLU A 69 18.63 1.18 8.95
N ARG A 70 17.47 1.84 9.04
CA ARG A 70 17.38 3.30 8.90
C ARG A 70 17.88 4.07 10.09
N VAL A 71 17.63 3.56 11.28
CA VAL A 71 18.15 4.14 12.50
C VAL A 71 19.69 4.04 12.50
N GLN A 72 20.27 2.93 12.04
CA GLN A 72 21.72 2.77 11.88
C GLN A 72 22.29 3.73 10.82
N GLN A 73 21.65 3.86 9.65
CA GLN A 73 22.06 4.83 8.63
C GLN A 73 22.02 6.26 9.17
N ALA A 74 20.97 6.62 9.90
CA ALA A 74 20.82 7.92 10.54
C ALA A 74 21.83 8.15 11.67
N ALA A 75 22.33 7.10 12.35
CA ALA A 75 23.24 7.21 13.47
C ALA A 75 24.71 7.52 13.09
N SER A 76 25.07 7.43 11.81
CA SER A 76 26.43 7.64 11.28
C SER A 76 27.19 8.79 11.97
N GLY A 77 28.19 8.46 12.79
CA GLY A 77 29.08 9.41 13.46
C GLY A 77 28.59 9.99 14.80
N ARG A 78 27.45 9.53 15.34
CA ARG A 78 26.92 9.97 16.65
C ARG A 78 26.98 8.84 17.68
N SER A 79 27.24 9.17 18.94
CA SER A 79 27.23 8.18 20.02
C SER A 79 25.82 7.60 20.22
N VAL A 80 25.77 6.30 20.55
CA VAL A 80 24.60 5.39 20.54
C VAL A 80 23.50 5.76 21.57
N ALA A 81 23.57 6.94 22.18
CA ALA A 81 22.41 7.45 22.91
C ALA A 81 21.29 7.67 21.90
N VAL A 82 20.18 6.94 22.08
CA VAL A 82 18.95 7.03 21.29
C VAL A 82 18.37 8.44 21.47
N ASP A 83 18.99 9.40 20.80
CA ASP A 83 18.48 10.76 20.72
C ASP A 83 17.22 10.69 19.86
N ALA A 84 16.14 11.30 20.34
CA ALA A 84 14.92 11.49 19.57
C ALA A 84 15.21 12.04 18.16
N ARG A 85 16.32 12.78 18.00
CA ARG A 85 16.81 13.25 16.69
C ARG A 85 17.20 12.14 15.72
N VAL A 86 17.82 11.04 16.16
CA VAL A 86 18.19 9.92 15.27
C VAL A 86 16.92 9.20 14.80
N MET A 87 15.97 8.98 15.71
CA MET A 87 14.67 8.41 15.38
C MET A 87 13.87 9.31 14.42
N LEU A 88 13.87 10.62 14.64
CA LEU A 88 13.24 11.59 13.75
C LEU A 88 13.85 11.54 12.34
N MET A 89 15.18 11.48 12.25
CA MET A 89 15.86 11.38 10.96
C MET A 89 15.50 10.07 10.25
N ALA A 90 15.52 8.93 10.96
CA ALA A 90 15.11 7.65 10.39
C ALA A 90 13.64 7.66 9.93
N ALA A 91 12.75 8.31 10.67
CA ALA A 91 11.35 8.47 10.30
C ALA A 91 11.18 9.32 9.03
N ILE A 92 11.95 10.41 8.88
CA ILE A 92 11.97 11.23 7.66
C ILE A 92 12.44 10.40 6.47
N LEU A 93 13.54 9.65 6.60
CA LEU A 93 14.06 8.79 5.52
C LEU A 93 13.06 7.70 5.10
N LEU A 94 12.30 7.14 6.05
CA LEU A 94 11.23 6.20 5.75
C LEU A 94 10.04 6.88 5.05
N ALA A 95 9.68 8.09 5.48
CA ALA A 95 8.60 8.87 4.87
C ALA A 95 8.94 9.29 3.42
N GLU A 96 10.19 9.68 3.15
CA GLU A 96 10.66 10.01 1.81
C GLU A 96 10.50 8.81 0.86
N GLN A 97 10.86 7.61 1.31
CA GLN A 97 10.69 6.41 0.50
C GLN A 97 9.24 6.00 0.30
N ALA A 98 8.40 6.16 1.32
CA ALA A 98 6.96 5.94 1.17
C ALA A 98 6.38 6.89 0.11
N ASN A 99 6.75 8.18 0.19
CA ASN A 99 6.34 9.20 -0.78
C ASN A 99 6.87 8.89 -2.19
N GLU A 100 8.12 8.44 -2.34
CA GLU A 100 8.66 8.02 -3.63
C GLU A 100 7.88 6.82 -4.21
N ALA A 101 7.58 5.81 -3.39
CA ALA A 101 6.78 4.66 -3.80
C ALA A 101 5.34 5.07 -4.22
N GLU A 102 4.70 5.96 -3.47
CA GLU A 102 3.37 6.50 -3.79
C GLU A 102 3.39 7.26 -5.12
N GLN A 103 4.39 8.10 -5.35
CA GLN A 103 4.57 8.80 -6.61
C GLN A 103 4.83 7.83 -7.78
N GLY A 104 5.63 6.79 -7.55
CA GLY A 104 5.87 5.73 -8.53
C GLY A 104 4.58 5.00 -8.91
N LEU A 105 3.76 4.63 -7.93
CA LEU A 105 2.45 4.03 -8.15
C LEU A 105 1.51 4.96 -8.92
N TYR A 106 1.49 6.25 -8.59
CA TYR A 106 0.69 7.23 -9.31
C TYR A 106 1.11 7.32 -10.79
N ARG A 107 2.42 7.45 -11.07
CA ARG A 107 2.95 7.50 -12.44
C ARG A 107 2.62 6.22 -13.22
N ALA A 108 2.79 5.05 -12.61
CA ALA A 108 2.47 3.78 -13.22
C ALA A 108 0.97 3.68 -13.56
N ARG A 109 0.08 4.10 -12.66
CA ARG A 109 -1.38 4.12 -12.92
C ARG A 109 -1.74 5.04 -14.08
N VAL A 110 -1.14 6.23 -14.15
CA VAL A 110 -1.36 7.17 -15.26
C VAL A 110 -0.90 6.56 -16.58
N GLU A 111 0.24 5.87 -16.60
CA GLU A 111 0.77 5.27 -17.82
C GLU A 111 -0.08 4.09 -18.30
N VAL A 112 -0.52 3.22 -17.39
CA VAL A 112 -1.46 2.14 -17.69
C VAL A 112 -2.75 2.69 -18.31
N GLU A 113 -3.29 3.77 -17.75
CA GLU A 113 -4.50 4.41 -18.27
C GLU A 113 -4.29 5.02 -19.66
N LYS A 114 -3.12 5.62 -19.92
CA LYS A 114 -2.78 6.11 -21.27
C LYS A 114 -2.70 4.96 -22.28
N ILE A 115 -1.99 3.88 -21.93
CA ILE A 115 -1.85 2.68 -22.78
C ILE A 115 -3.22 2.10 -23.11
N ARG A 116 -4.09 1.98 -22.10
CA ARG A 116 -5.46 1.52 -22.29
C ARG A 116 -6.23 2.41 -23.28
N ARG A 117 -6.19 3.74 -23.09
CA ARG A 117 -6.85 4.69 -24.00
C ARG A 117 -6.29 4.66 -25.43
N THR A 118 -5.00 4.37 -25.61
CA THR A 118 -4.42 4.21 -26.94
C THR A 118 -4.88 2.90 -27.58
N ALA A 119 -4.92 1.81 -26.82
CA ALA A 119 -5.40 0.52 -27.30
C ALA A 119 -6.88 0.59 -27.71
N ASP A 120 -7.74 1.21 -26.89
CA ASP A 120 -9.16 1.38 -27.19
C ASP A 120 -9.39 2.20 -28.47
N ARG A 121 -8.60 3.26 -28.68
CA ARG A 121 -8.63 4.06 -29.91
C ARG A 121 -8.19 3.26 -31.13
N SER A 122 -7.08 2.53 -31.03
CA SER A 122 -6.60 1.69 -32.12
C SER A 122 -7.58 0.58 -32.48
N ALA A 123 -8.25 -0.04 -31.50
CA ALA A 123 -9.30 -1.02 -31.74
C ALA A 123 -10.48 -0.40 -32.50
N ALA A 124 -10.94 0.79 -32.08
CA ALA A 124 -12.01 1.50 -32.77
C ALA A 124 -11.64 1.88 -34.22
N ASP A 125 -10.39 2.30 -34.46
CA ASP A 125 -9.90 2.62 -35.81
C ASP A 125 -9.85 1.38 -36.71
N VAL A 126 -9.43 0.23 -36.16
CA VAL A 126 -9.44 -1.06 -36.87
C VAL A 126 -10.86 -1.49 -37.20
N ASP A 127 -11.78 -1.43 -36.24
CA ASP A 127 -13.19 -1.78 -36.44
C ASP A 127 -13.85 -0.91 -37.50
N ALA A 128 -13.62 0.41 -37.47
CA ALA A 128 -14.12 1.34 -38.48
C ALA A 128 -13.55 1.04 -39.87
N THR A 129 -12.28 0.63 -39.95
CA THR A 129 -11.62 0.27 -41.22
C THR A 129 -12.19 -1.04 -41.77
N LEU A 130 -12.43 -2.04 -40.91
CA LEU A 130 -13.06 -3.30 -41.30
C LEU A 130 -14.48 -3.09 -41.80
N ALA A 131 -15.29 -2.29 -41.10
CA ALA A 131 -16.68 -2.01 -41.48
C ALA A 131 -16.75 -1.41 -42.90
N ARG A 132 -15.91 -0.41 -43.19
CA ARG A 132 -15.84 0.19 -44.55
C ARG A 132 -15.44 -0.83 -45.62
N ALA A 133 -14.46 -1.68 -45.33
CA ALA A 133 -14.04 -2.72 -46.27
C ALA A 133 -15.18 -3.72 -46.55
N LEU A 134 -15.97 -4.08 -45.53
CA LEU A 134 -17.14 -4.95 -45.68
C LEU A 134 -18.23 -4.30 -46.53
N ASP A 135 -18.51 -3.01 -46.32
CA ASP A 135 -19.46 -2.25 -47.15
C ASP A 135 -19.02 -2.21 -48.62
N ASP A 136 -17.73 -1.95 -48.88
CA ASP A 136 -17.17 -1.94 -50.23
C ASP A 136 -17.27 -3.33 -50.91
N PHE A 137 -17.03 -4.41 -50.15
CA PHE A 137 -17.21 -5.78 -50.65
C PHE A 137 -18.68 -6.08 -50.96
N ALA A 138 -19.61 -5.70 -50.09
CA ALA A 138 -21.04 -5.88 -50.33
C ALA A 138 -21.50 -5.15 -51.59
N ALA A 139 -21.13 -3.87 -51.75
CA ALA A 139 -21.47 -3.07 -52.94
C ALA A 139 -20.90 -3.70 -54.24
N ARG A 140 -19.71 -4.30 -54.17
CA ARG A 140 -19.10 -4.99 -55.30
C ARG A 140 -19.84 -6.29 -55.65
N ILE A 141 -20.31 -7.04 -54.65
CA ILE A 141 -21.13 -8.24 -54.85
C ILE A 141 -22.46 -7.86 -55.52
N GLU A 142 -23.14 -6.82 -55.02
CA GLU A 142 -24.39 -6.31 -55.62
C GLU A 142 -24.20 -5.90 -57.08
N THR A 143 -23.09 -5.22 -57.38
CA THR A 143 -22.74 -4.83 -58.75
C THR A 143 -22.55 -6.04 -59.67
N ILE A 144 -21.89 -7.09 -59.18
CA ILE A 144 -21.69 -8.34 -59.94
C ILE A 144 -23.04 -9.04 -60.15
N ALA A 145 -23.85 -9.18 -59.11
CA ALA A 145 -25.17 -9.80 -59.20
C ALA A 145 -26.07 -9.08 -60.23
N THR A 146 -26.13 -7.74 -60.17
CA THR A 146 -26.90 -6.92 -61.12
C THR A 146 -26.42 -7.08 -62.57
N ARG A 147 -25.11 -7.34 -62.79
CA ARG A 147 -24.59 -7.63 -64.13
C ARG A 147 -25.00 -9.00 -64.63
N LEU A 148 -25.03 -10.00 -63.75
CA LEU A 148 -25.45 -11.36 -64.08
C LEU A 148 -26.94 -11.45 -64.40
N GLU A 149 -27.80 -10.66 -63.73
CA GLU A 149 -29.23 -10.62 -64.00
C GLU A 149 -29.60 -10.00 -65.36
N LYS A 150 -28.69 -9.19 -65.94
CA LYS A 150 -28.89 -8.52 -67.24
C LYS A 150 -28.40 -9.35 -68.43
N LEU A 151 -27.89 -10.56 -68.19
CA LEU A 151 -27.50 -11.54 -69.20
C LEU A 151 -28.63 -12.52 -69.45
#